data_AF-A0A1I7I2H2-F1
#
_entry.id   AF-A0A1I7I2H2-F1
#
_cell.length_a   1.000
_cell.length_b   1.000
_cell.length_c   1.000
_cell.angle_alpha   90.00
_cell.angle_beta   90.00
_cell.angle_gamma   90.00
#
_symmetry.space_group_name_H-M   'P 1'
#
loop_
_entity.id
_entity.type
_entity.pdbx_description
1 polymer ?
#
loop_
_entity_poly.entity_id
_entity_poly.type
_entity_poly.pdbx_seq_one_letter_code
_entity_poly.pdbx_strand_id
1 'polypeptide(L)'
;MDTAENRDLLKLYEEVKSKGTFTYLRELESFKDGEFYKFYLFLKTNRQVISILKYNYYQLIKLINYHNSPENQSKVWNEINPRYRWKQQRIITSQLFNYLTSVFATVDYSRSKLARYIVQNPEVANNFKLSIEVYFDKNPQHKFIQDLRNFTSHNSYLRVATEIKSKSHTIEVERNLYLLKEDLLNSDKWSSLSKNFISSLDKKIYIIDTIESHFPLFKEFQDWTYLALLKVDPKFTLHFRNKLLDMLEFAEKVNMARTSLPFNHAYIRYLDLIIKESANRCNKQFRYAS
;
A
#
# COMPACT_ATOMS: atom_id res chain seq x y z
N MET A 1 -55.00 2.87 -20.30
CA MET A 1 -53.54 2.73 -20.50
C MET A 1 -53.28 2.86 -21.98
N ASP A 2 -52.55 3.89 -22.35
CA ASP A 2 -52.61 4.53 -23.66
C ASP A 2 -51.82 3.72 -24.71
N THR A 3 -52.39 3.56 -25.90
CA THR A 3 -51.79 2.73 -26.98
C THR A 3 -50.47 3.29 -27.51
N ALA A 4 -50.20 4.58 -27.26
CA ALA A 4 -48.96 5.25 -27.58
C ALA A 4 -47.80 4.83 -26.65
N GLU A 5 -48.03 4.74 -25.33
CA GLU A 5 -47.01 4.29 -24.36
C GLU A 5 -46.56 2.85 -24.63
N ASN A 6 -47.50 1.96 -24.98
CA ASN A 6 -47.16 0.57 -25.31
C ASN A 6 -46.34 0.43 -26.60
N ARG A 7 -46.52 1.33 -27.59
CA ARG A 7 -45.69 1.33 -28.82
C ARG A 7 -44.27 1.80 -28.54
N ASP A 8 -44.09 2.78 -27.64
CA ASP A 8 -42.77 3.26 -27.25
C ASP A 8 -42.00 2.23 -26.42
N LEU A 9 -42.67 1.52 -25.51
CA LEU A 9 -42.06 0.43 -24.75
C LEU A 9 -41.62 -0.75 -25.64
N LEU A 10 -42.44 -1.12 -26.63
CA LEU A 10 -42.08 -2.20 -27.57
C LEU A 10 -40.86 -1.81 -28.44
N LYS A 11 -40.82 -0.56 -28.91
CA LYS A 11 -39.70 -0.03 -29.70
C LYS A 11 -38.42 0.02 -28.88
N LEU A 12 -38.50 0.47 -27.62
CA LEU A 12 -37.38 0.47 -26.69
C LEU A 12 -36.90 -0.96 -26.40
N TYR A 13 -37.83 -1.90 -26.17
CA TYR A 13 -37.50 -3.30 -25.94
C TYR A 13 -36.76 -3.92 -27.14
N GLU A 14 -37.24 -3.71 -28.36
CA GLU A 14 -36.57 -4.21 -29.57
C GLU A 14 -35.21 -3.53 -29.80
N GLU A 15 -35.06 -2.25 -29.44
CA GLU A 15 -33.76 -1.57 -29.45
C GLU A 15 -32.77 -2.17 -28.45
N VAL A 16 -33.20 -2.40 -27.21
CA VAL A 16 -32.39 -3.03 -26.15
C VAL A 16 -32.02 -4.46 -26.52
N LYS A 17 -32.97 -5.22 -27.08
CA LYS A 17 -32.77 -6.59 -27.53
C LYS A 17 -31.83 -6.68 -28.73
N SER A 18 -32.00 -5.83 -29.74
CA SER A 18 -31.15 -5.80 -30.95
C SER A 18 -29.70 -5.40 -30.64
N LYS A 19 -29.48 -4.52 -29.65
CA LYS A 19 -28.14 -4.22 -29.13
C LYS A 19 -27.47 -5.41 -28.43
N GLY A 20 -28.26 -6.39 -27.96
CA GLY A 20 -27.78 -7.55 -27.22
C GLY A 20 -27.63 -7.31 -25.72
N THR A 21 -28.32 -6.30 -25.17
CA THR A 21 -28.19 -5.88 -23.76
C THR A 21 -28.57 -7.00 -22.79
N PHE A 22 -29.61 -7.80 -23.06
CA PHE A 22 -29.99 -8.92 -22.19
C PHE A 22 -28.89 -10.00 -22.14
N THR A 23 -28.29 -10.30 -23.29
CA THR A 23 -27.15 -11.22 -23.35
C THR A 23 -25.96 -10.67 -22.56
N TYR A 24 -25.67 -9.39 -22.72
CA TYR A 24 -24.61 -8.72 -21.95
C TYR A 24 -24.85 -8.83 -20.44
N LEU A 25 -26.06 -8.56 -19.96
CA LEU A 25 -26.38 -8.63 -18.54
C LEU A 25 -26.17 -10.04 -17.96
N ARG A 26 -26.55 -11.08 -18.70
CA ARG A 26 -26.31 -12.47 -18.30
C ARG A 26 -24.82 -12.81 -18.27
N GLU A 27 -24.06 -12.38 -19.27
CA GLU A 27 -22.60 -12.56 -19.30
C GLU A 27 -21.92 -11.77 -18.18
N LEU A 28 -22.41 -10.58 -17.85
CA LEU A 28 -21.90 -9.76 -16.76
C LEU A 28 -22.11 -10.42 -15.40
N GLU A 29 -23.29 -11.03 -15.17
CA GLU A 29 -23.59 -11.78 -13.96
C GLU A 29 -22.67 -12.99 -13.84
N SER A 30 -22.59 -13.81 -14.89
CA SER A 30 -21.66 -14.95 -14.97
C SER A 30 -20.20 -14.52 -14.73
N PHE A 31 -19.78 -13.42 -15.33
CA PHE A 31 -18.44 -12.86 -15.14
C PHE A 31 -18.19 -12.44 -13.68
N LYS A 32 -19.15 -11.76 -13.04
CA LYS A 32 -19.05 -11.32 -11.64
C LYS A 32 -18.94 -12.48 -10.65
N ASP A 33 -19.57 -13.61 -10.96
CA ASP A 33 -19.49 -14.82 -10.12
C ASP A 33 -18.22 -15.65 -10.41
N GLY A 34 -17.61 -15.42 -11.57
CA GLY A 34 -16.43 -16.11 -12.07
C GLY A 34 -15.12 -15.79 -11.36
N GLU A 35 -14.10 -16.62 -11.63
CA GLU A 35 -12.77 -16.48 -11.04
C GLU A 35 -12.02 -15.22 -11.51
N PHE A 36 -12.23 -14.78 -12.76
CA PHE A 36 -11.57 -13.59 -13.29
C PHE A 36 -12.00 -12.32 -12.56
N TYR A 37 -13.28 -12.19 -12.21
CA TYR A 37 -13.73 -11.04 -11.44
C TYR A 37 -13.20 -11.08 -10.00
N LYS A 38 -13.17 -12.27 -9.38
CA LYS A 38 -12.55 -12.46 -8.05
C LYS A 38 -11.06 -12.10 -8.08
N PHE A 39 -10.33 -12.48 -9.13
CA PHE A 39 -8.92 -12.11 -9.30
C PHE A 39 -8.74 -10.61 -9.54
N TYR A 40 -9.61 -9.98 -10.36
CA TYR A 40 -9.64 -8.52 -10.52
C TYR A 40 -9.82 -7.80 -9.18
N LEU A 41 -10.81 -8.21 -8.39
CA LEU A 41 -11.08 -7.62 -7.07
C LEU A 41 -9.87 -7.78 -6.15
N PHE A 42 -9.25 -8.97 -6.16
CA PHE A 42 -8.05 -9.23 -5.39
C PHE A 42 -6.88 -8.31 -5.77
N LEU A 43 -6.58 -8.14 -7.07
CA LEU A 43 -5.54 -7.24 -7.55
C LEU A 43 -5.85 -5.79 -7.18
N LYS A 44 -7.11 -5.37 -7.32
CA LYS A 44 -7.58 -4.04 -6.94
C LYS A 44 -7.38 -3.78 -5.45
N THR A 45 -7.83 -4.69 -4.60
CA THR A 45 -7.70 -4.56 -3.14
C THR A 45 -6.23 -4.56 -2.72
N ASN A 46 -5.36 -5.37 -3.34
CA ASN A 46 -3.92 -5.32 -3.09
C ASN A 46 -3.35 -3.91 -3.36
N ARG A 47 -3.69 -3.32 -4.51
CA ARG A 47 -3.25 -1.96 -4.85
C ARG A 47 -3.84 -0.90 -3.93
N GLN A 48 -5.07 -1.07 -3.46
CA GLN A 48 -5.67 -0.18 -2.46
C GLN A 48 -4.91 -0.21 -1.14
N VAL A 49 -4.56 -1.39 -0.63
CA VAL A 49 -3.77 -1.52 0.61
C VAL A 49 -2.41 -0.82 0.48
N ILE A 50 -1.71 -1.01 -0.64
CA ILE A 50 -0.44 -0.31 -0.92
C ILE A 50 -0.67 1.21 -1.03
N SER A 51 -1.79 1.67 -1.59
CA SER A 51 -2.11 3.10 -1.69
C SER A 51 -2.33 3.75 -0.32
N ILE A 52 -2.96 3.05 0.62
CA ILE A 52 -3.16 3.50 2.01
C ILE A 52 -1.81 3.64 2.72
N LEU A 53 -0.93 2.66 2.56
CA LEU A 53 0.44 2.73 3.06
C LEU A 53 1.19 3.95 2.50
N LYS A 54 1.16 4.14 1.18
CA LYS A 54 1.79 5.30 0.52
C LYS A 54 1.25 6.63 1.06
N TYR A 55 -0.07 6.74 1.17
CA TYR A 55 -0.70 7.93 1.74
C TYR A 55 -0.20 8.21 3.17
N ASN A 56 -0.20 7.19 4.04
CA ASN A 56 0.24 7.37 5.41
C ASN A 56 1.72 7.76 5.53
N TYR A 57 2.58 7.19 4.67
CA TYR A 57 3.98 7.60 4.55
C TYR A 57 4.10 9.09 4.15
N TYR A 58 3.48 9.49 3.04
CA TYR A 58 3.61 10.88 2.55
C TYR A 58 3.04 11.90 3.54
N GLN A 59 1.92 11.58 4.21
CA GLN A 59 1.38 12.45 5.25
C GLN A 59 2.32 12.58 6.45
N LEU A 60 2.97 11.48 6.88
CA LEU A 60 3.94 11.52 7.96
C LEU A 60 5.15 12.39 7.59
N ILE A 61 5.76 12.14 6.43
CA ILE A 61 6.91 12.91 5.95
C ILE A 61 6.55 14.39 5.80
N LYS A 62 5.38 14.71 5.24
CA LYS A 62 4.90 16.09 5.14
C LYS A 62 4.79 16.76 6.52
N LEU A 63 4.25 16.06 7.52
CA LEU A 63 4.11 16.59 8.87
C LEU A 63 5.46 16.79 9.57
N ILE A 64 6.42 15.87 9.38
CA ILE A 64 7.77 16.00 9.93
C ILE A 64 8.50 17.16 9.25
N ASN A 65 8.44 17.26 7.92
CA ASN A 65 9.06 18.36 7.19
C ASN A 65 8.45 19.71 7.57
N TYR A 66 7.13 19.79 7.75
CA TYR A 66 6.48 20.98 8.28
C TYR A 66 6.89 21.27 9.73
N HIS A 67 7.06 20.26 10.58
CA HIS A 67 7.58 20.44 11.93
C HIS A 67 8.97 21.08 11.92
N ASN A 68 9.80 20.64 10.97
CA ASN A 68 11.18 21.07 10.82
C ASN A 68 11.33 22.40 10.05
N SER A 69 10.25 22.94 9.46
CA SER A 69 10.33 24.13 8.63
C SER A 69 10.50 25.43 9.45
N PRO A 70 11.22 26.43 8.91
CA PRO A 70 11.36 27.74 9.54
C PRO A 70 10.02 28.45 9.75
N GLU A 71 9.04 28.31 8.84
CA GLU A 71 7.75 29.00 9.01
C GLU A 71 6.96 28.49 10.21
N ASN A 72 7.15 27.22 10.57
CA ASN A 72 6.50 26.61 11.72
C ASN A 72 7.23 26.92 13.04
N GLN A 73 8.48 27.39 13.00
CA GLN A 73 9.27 27.72 14.18
C GLN A 73 8.60 28.72 15.11
N SER A 74 8.18 29.85 14.55
CA SER A 74 7.54 30.93 15.29
C SER A 74 6.21 30.51 15.91
N LYS A 75 5.56 29.47 15.36
CA LYS A 75 4.28 28.94 15.86
C LYS A 75 4.47 27.91 16.97
N VAL A 76 5.44 27.01 16.82
CA VAL A 76 5.71 25.92 17.78
C VAL A 76 6.28 26.42 19.09
N TRP A 77 7.15 27.42 19.03
CA TRP A 77 7.83 27.98 20.21
C TRP A 77 7.25 29.32 20.62
N ASN A 78 5.97 29.52 20.30
CA ASN A 78 5.23 30.70 20.72
C ASN A 78 4.86 30.58 22.20
N GLU A 79 5.40 31.45 23.05
CA GLU A 79 5.06 31.55 24.48
C GLU A 79 3.58 31.88 24.71
N ILE A 80 2.92 32.50 23.72
CA ILE A 80 1.48 32.85 23.76
C ILE A 80 0.61 31.59 23.57
N ASN A 81 1.08 30.57 22.85
CA ASN A 81 0.32 29.34 22.62
C ASN A 81 1.16 28.06 22.81
N PRO A 82 1.57 27.74 24.05
CA PRO A 82 2.38 26.56 24.35
C PRO A 82 1.65 25.24 24.01
N ARG A 83 0.31 25.27 23.92
CA ARG A 83 -0.50 24.10 23.53
C ARG A 83 -0.30 23.68 22.08
N TYR A 84 0.15 24.59 21.22
CA TYR A 84 0.36 24.30 19.80
C TYR A 84 1.44 23.22 19.58
N ARG A 85 2.54 23.28 20.34
CA ARG A 85 3.61 22.27 20.33
C ARG A 85 3.08 20.87 20.62
N TRP A 86 2.34 20.73 21.72
CA TRP A 86 1.75 19.45 22.13
C TRP A 86 0.75 18.91 21.11
N LYS A 87 -0.05 19.80 20.50
CA LYS A 87 -0.97 19.44 19.42
C LYS A 87 -0.23 18.89 18.21
N GLN A 88 0.85 19.54 17.77
CA GLN A 88 1.65 19.05 16.65
C GLN A 88 2.28 17.69 16.94
N GLN A 89 2.92 17.55 18.10
CA GLN A 89 3.54 16.30 18.53
C GLN A 89 2.54 15.15 18.58
N ARG A 90 1.31 15.41 19.07
CA ARG A 90 0.21 14.43 19.05
C ARG A 90 -0.17 14.04 17.62
N ILE A 91 -0.33 15.02 16.71
CA ILE A 91 -0.68 14.75 15.31
C ILE A 91 0.39 13.89 14.64
N ILE A 92 1.67 14.23 14.83
CA ILE A 92 2.79 13.46 14.25
C ILE A 92 2.84 12.05 14.84
N THR A 93 2.69 11.91 16.15
CA THR A 93 2.69 10.59 16.82
C THR A 93 1.52 9.72 16.34
N SER A 94 0.32 10.30 16.18
CA SER A 94 -0.83 9.61 15.59
C SER A 94 -0.57 9.21 14.14
N GLN A 95 0.07 10.07 13.34
CA GLN A 95 0.37 9.73 11.95
C GLN A 95 1.48 8.68 11.83
N LEU A 96 2.45 8.67 12.74
CA LEU A 96 3.45 7.62 12.85
C LEU A 96 2.78 6.27 13.17
N PHE A 97 1.84 6.25 14.12
CA PHE A 97 1.05 5.06 14.42
C PHE A 97 0.26 4.57 13.20
N ASN A 98 -0.36 5.47 12.43
CA ASN A 98 -1.08 5.13 11.21
C ASN A 98 -0.16 4.50 10.15
N TYR A 99 1.03 5.08 9.95
CA TYR A 99 2.04 4.51 9.07
C TYR A 99 2.45 3.10 9.52
N LEU A 100 2.85 2.94 10.78
CA LEU A 100 3.27 1.64 11.34
C LEU A 100 2.17 0.58 11.20
N THR A 101 0.92 0.95 11.48
CA THR A 101 -0.24 0.07 11.32
C THR A 101 -0.49 -0.28 9.86
N SER A 102 -0.32 0.66 8.93
CA SER A 102 -0.49 0.40 7.50
C SER A 102 0.59 -0.51 6.92
N VAL A 103 1.83 -0.45 7.43
CA VAL A 103 2.88 -1.43 7.09
C VAL A 103 2.41 -2.83 7.49
N PHE A 104 1.95 -2.99 8.73
CA PHE A 104 1.52 -4.29 9.25
C PHE A 104 0.30 -4.85 8.50
N ALA A 105 -0.72 -4.01 8.26
CA ALA A 105 -1.90 -4.40 7.49
C ALA A 105 -1.53 -4.86 6.07
N THR A 106 -0.52 -4.23 5.45
CA THR A 106 -0.01 -4.63 4.13
C THR A 106 0.62 -6.02 4.17
N VAL A 107 1.40 -6.33 5.21
CA VAL A 107 1.99 -7.66 5.41
C VAL A 107 0.92 -8.72 5.63
N ASP A 108 -0.06 -8.47 6.50
CA ASP A 108 -1.11 -9.43 6.83
C ASP A 108 -2.02 -9.72 5.64
N TYR A 109 -2.42 -8.67 4.92
CA TYR A 109 -3.19 -8.82 3.67
C TYR A 109 -2.42 -9.67 2.66
N SER A 110 -1.14 -9.35 2.48
CA SER A 110 -0.24 -10.07 1.58
C SER A 110 -0.13 -11.54 1.96
N ARG A 111 0.25 -11.86 3.21
CA ARG A 111 0.42 -13.25 3.68
C ARG A 111 -0.86 -14.08 3.52
N SER A 112 -2.01 -13.56 3.94
CA SER A 112 -3.26 -14.32 3.97
C SER A 112 -3.89 -14.57 2.60
N LYS A 113 -3.71 -13.64 1.65
CA LYS A 113 -4.38 -13.70 0.35
C LYS A 113 -3.46 -14.10 -0.80
N LEU A 114 -2.18 -13.69 -0.80
CA LEU A 114 -1.24 -14.04 -1.87
C LEU A 114 -0.89 -15.52 -1.86
N ALA A 115 -0.77 -16.12 -0.67
CA ALA A 115 -0.41 -17.53 -0.52
C ALA A 115 -1.34 -18.46 -1.32
N ARG A 116 -2.62 -18.09 -1.47
CA ARG A 116 -3.61 -18.87 -2.23
C ARG A 116 -3.27 -19.00 -3.71
N TYR A 117 -2.63 -17.98 -4.28
CA TYR A 117 -2.24 -17.96 -5.69
C TYR A 117 -0.82 -18.48 -5.85
N ILE A 118 0.12 -18.00 -5.04
CA ILE A 118 1.54 -18.29 -5.23
C ILE A 118 1.89 -19.78 -5.10
N VAL A 119 1.20 -20.53 -4.24
CA VAL A 119 1.46 -21.97 -4.01
C VAL A 119 1.16 -22.83 -5.25
N GLN A 120 0.42 -22.33 -6.23
CA GLN A 120 0.08 -23.06 -7.45
C GLN A 120 1.29 -23.32 -8.37
N ASN A 121 2.36 -22.53 -8.23
CA ASN A 121 3.58 -22.69 -9.02
C ASN A 121 4.78 -22.91 -8.08
N PRO A 122 5.40 -24.12 -8.03
CA PRO A 122 6.48 -24.43 -7.09
C PRO A 122 7.71 -23.52 -7.22
N GLU A 123 8.08 -23.11 -8.44
CA GLU A 123 9.25 -22.26 -8.67
C GLU A 123 9.01 -20.85 -8.11
N VAL A 124 7.85 -20.26 -8.43
CA VAL A 124 7.46 -18.93 -7.93
C VAL A 124 7.27 -18.98 -6.42
N ALA A 125 6.68 -20.06 -5.88
CA ALA A 125 6.51 -20.26 -4.45
C ALA A 125 7.84 -20.32 -3.70
N ASN A 126 8.82 -21.05 -4.24
CA ASN A 126 10.15 -21.13 -3.63
C ASN A 126 10.85 -19.77 -3.63
N ASN A 127 10.84 -19.06 -4.77
CA ASN A 127 11.38 -17.70 -4.86
C ASN A 127 10.68 -16.73 -3.89
N PHE A 128 9.36 -16.84 -3.76
CA PHE A 128 8.59 -16.03 -2.83
C PHE A 128 8.94 -16.31 -1.37
N LYS A 129 9.06 -17.58 -0.98
CA LYS A 129 9.47 -17.99 0.36
C LYS A 129 10.85 -17.43 0.70
N LEU A 130 11.84 -17.61 -0.18
CA LEU A 130 13.19 -17.09 0.02
C LEU A 130 13.21 -15.56 0.11
N SER A 131 12.42 -14.87 -0.72
CA SER A 131 12.29 -13.40 -0.65
C SER A 131 11.65 -12.95 0.67
N ILE A 132 10.65 -13.67 1.19
CA ILE A 132 10.05 -13.40 2.51
C ILE A 132 11.09 -13.56 3.62
N GLU A 133 11.84 -14.67 3.64
CA GLU A 133 12.83 -14.91 4.68
C GLU A 133 13.90 -13.82 4.71
N VAL A 134 14.38 -13.40 3.54
CA VAL A 134 15.36 -12.31 3.43
C VAL A 134 14.78 -10.98 3.90
N TYR A 135 13.56 -10.63 3.47
CA TYR A 135 12.99 -9.32 3.73
C TYR A 135 12.38 -9.18 5.14
N PHE A 136 11.68 -10.19 5.63
CA PHE A 136 10.92 -10.12 6.88
C PHE A 136 11.68 -10.68 8.07
N ASP A 137 12.32 -11.84 7.90
CA ASP A 137 12.88 -12.57 9.03
C ASP A 137 14.32 -12.15 9.33
N LYS A 138 15.07 -11.75 8.30
CA LYS A 138 16.49 -11.38 8.42
C LYS A 138 16.75 -9.88 8.37
N ASN A 139 15.78 -9.04 8.04
CA ASN A 139 15.95 -7.59 8.00
C ASN A 139 15.73 -6.96 9.38
N PRO A 140 16.79 -6.44 10.04
CA PRO A 140 16.66 -5.90 11.39
C PRO A 140 15.81 -4.62 11.45
N GLN A 141 15.86 -3.80 10.41
CA GLN A 141 15.09 -2.57 10.34
C GLN A 141 13.59 -2.84 10.15
N HIS A 142 13.22 -3.77 9.27
CA HIS A 142 11.82 -4.14 9.12
C HIS A 142 11.28 -4.75 10.42
N LYS A 143 12.07 -5.62 11.05
CA LYS A 143 11.70 -6.22 12.33
C LYS A 143 11.53 -5.16 13.42
N PHE A 144 12.41 -4.15 13.46
CA PHE A 144 12.27 -3.01 14.33
C PHE A 144 10.97 -2.23 14.08
N ILE A 145 10.61 -1.94 12.82
CA ILE A 145 9.33 -1.27 12.48
C ILE A 145 8.13 -2.10 12.95
N GLN A 146 8.17 -3.42 12.76
CA GLN A 146 7.11 -4.33 13.23
C GLN A 146 6.98 -4.30 14.75
N ASP A 147 8.09 -4.43 15.48
CA ASP A 147 8.08 -4.43 16.94
C ASP A 147 7.75 -3.03 17.49
N LEU A 148 8.13 -1.95 16.79
CA LEU A 148 7.79 -0.58 17.15
C LEU A 148 6.28 -0.35 17.07
N ARG A 149 5.62 -0.86 16.03
CA ARG A 149 4.15 -0.90 15.97
C ARG A 149 3.59 -1.57 17.22
N ASN A 150 4.08 -2.76 17.58
CA ASN A 150 3.57 -3.50 18.73
C ASN A 150 3.83 -2.78 20.06
N PHE A 151 5.00 -2.15 20.20
CA PHE A 151 5.34 -1.32 21.34
C PHE A 151 4.34 -0.16 21.50
N THR A 152 4.05 0.56 20.41
CA THR A 152 3.09 1.68 20.40
C THR A 152 1.64 1.24 20.64
N SER A 153 1.26 0.04 20.22
CA SER A 153 -0.12 -0.47 20.35
C SER A 153 -0.42 -1.10 21.72
N HIS A 154 0.58 -1.72 22.38
CA HIS A 154 0.31 -2.66 23.47
C HIS A 154 1.11 -2.43 24.75
N ASN A 155 2.20 -1.65 24.71
CA ASN A 155 3.14 -1.60 25.83
C ASN A 155 3.28 -0.21 26.43
N SER A 156 3.47 0.81 25.59
CA SER A 156 3.68 2.17 26.10
C SER A 156 3.28 3.20 25.05
N TYR A 157 2.90 4.38 25.54
CA TYR A 157 2.83 5.56 24.68
C TYR A 157 4.23 5.88 24.15
N LEU A 158 4.35 6.03 22.82
CA LEU A 158 5.61 6.35 22.17
C LEU A 158 6.00 7.80 22.48
N ARG A 159 7.07 7.98 23.25
CA ARG A 159 7.61 9.30 23.57
C ARG A 159 8.48 9.80 22.41
N VAL A 160 7.88 10.61 21.56
CA VAL A 160 8.60 11.32 20.49
C VAL A 160 9.19 12.61 21.06
N ALA A 161 10.50 12.78 21.03
CA ALA A 161 11.17 14.01 21.46
C ALA A 161 11.53 14.91 20.27
N THR A 162 11.69 16.21 20.54
CA THR A 162 12.18 17.20 19.55
C THR A 162 13.58 17.62 19.91
N GLU A 163 14.50 17.58 18.95
CA GLU A 163 15.82 18.17 19.04
C GLU A 163 15.83 19.50 18.32
N ILE A 164 16.54 20.48 18.90
CA ILE A 164 16.85 21.75 18.29
C ILE A 164 18.37 21.89 18.28
N LYS A 165 18.97 21.95 17.09
CA LYS A 165 20.39 22.26 16.89
C LYS A 165 20.48 23.66 16.27
N SER A 166 21.13 24.57 16.97
CA SER A 166 21.55 25.84 16.38
C SER A 166 22.83 25.59 15.59
N LYS A 167 22.85 25.90 14.30
CA LYS A 167 24.11 25.89 13.54
C LYS A 167 24.90 27.13 13.96
N SER A 168 26.05 26.92 14.60
CA SER A 168 26.95 28.01 14.96
C SER A 168 27.27 28.83 13.71
N HIS A 169 27.02 30.15 13.77
CA HIS A 169 27.21 31.15 12.70
C HIS A 169 26.10 31.30 11.66
N THR A 170 24.94 30.64 11.82
CA THR A 170 23.73 30.97 11.04
C THR A 170 22.50 31.12 11.95
N ILE A 171 21.47 31.83 11.48
CA ILE A 171 20.15 31.90 12.14
C ILE A 171 19.37 30.58 11.90
N GLU A 172 19.92 29.66 11.11
CA GLU A 172 19.27 28.40 10.78
C GLU A 172 19.28 27.44 11.97
N VAL A 173 18.08 27.03 12.35
CA VAL A 173 17.83 26.07 13.41
C VAL A 173 17.41 24.75 12.77
N GLU A 174 18.23 23.72 12.93
CA GLU A 174 17.87 22.37 12.51
C GLU A 174 17.03 21.70 13.59
N ARG A 175 15.93 21.09 13.17
CA ARG A 175 14.97 20.44 14.07
C ARG A 175 14.80 19.02 13.61
N ASN A 176 14.76 18.11 14.57
CA ASN A 176 14.54 16.71 14.27
C ASN A 176 13.66 16.07 15.34
N LEU A 177 12.84 15.12 14.92
CA LEU A 177 12.03 14.30 15.80
C LEU A 177 12.72 12.96 15.99
N TYR A 178 12.87 12.54 17.23
CA TYR A 178 13.62 11.34 17.56
C TYR A 178 12.97 10.54 18.68
N LEU A 179 13.33 9.26 18.74
CA LEU A 179 13.08 8.35 19.84
C LEU A 179 14.37 8.19 20.64
N LEU A 180 14.26 8.16 21.96
CA LEU A 180 15.40 7.86 22.83
C LEU A 180 15.64 6.36 22.86
N LYS A 181 16.89 5.94 22.59
CA LYS A 181 17.28 4.54 22.63
C LYS A 181 16.96 3.90 24.00
N GLU A 182 17.25 4.61 25.08
CA GLU A 182 17.00 4.14 26.46
C GLU A 182 15.52 3.86 26.72
N ASP A 183 14.63 4.74 26.26
CA ASP A 183 13.17 4.55 26.38
C ASP A 183 12.68 3.30 25.64
N LEU A 184 13.30 2.98 24.50
CA LEU A 184 12.96 1.78 23.74
C LEU A 184 13.51 0.53 24.45
N LEU A 185 14.79 0.52 24.82
CA LEU A 185 15.44 -0.66 25.43
C LEU A 185 14.85 -1.08 26.78
N ASN A 186 14.10 -0.21 27.46
CA ASN A 186 13.37 -0.52 28.69
C ASN A 186 12.22 -1.54 28.51
N SER A 187 11.89 -1.97 27.29
CA SER A 187 10.85 -2.96 27.04
C SER A 187 11.40 -4.36 26.80
N ASP A 188 10.86 -5.35 27.50
CA ASP A 188 11.24 -6.76 27.27
C ASP A 188 10.65 -7.37 25.99
N LYS A 189 9.70 -6.68 25.35
CA LYS A 189 8.95 -7.22 24.20
C LYS A 189 9.63 -7.07 22.84
N TRP A 190 10.80 -6.45 22.78
CA TRP A 190 11.58 -6.42 21.53
C TRP A 190 12.12 -7.81 21.20
N SER A 191 12.00 -8.22 19.94
CA SER A 191 12.73 -9.39 19.46
C SER A 191 14.23 -9.18 19.54
N SER A 192 15.02 -10.27 19.62
CA SER A 192 16.48 -10.19 19.67
C SER A 192 17.06 -9.42 18.49
N LEU A 193 16.48 -9.55 17.30
CA LEU A 193 16.90 -8.83 16.11
C LEU A 193 16.65 -7.32 16.24
N SER A 194 15.48 -6.92 16.74
CA SER A 194 15.17 -5.51 17.02
C SER A 194 16.06 -4.94 18.13
N LYS A 195 16.34 -5.70 19.20
CA LYS A 195 17.24 -5.27 20.28
C LYS A 195 18.64 -4.99 19.72
N ASN A 196 19.19 -5.91 18.92
CA ASN A 196 20.49 -5.73 18.28
C ASN A 196 20.50 -4.50 17.34
N PHE A 197 19.44 -4.31 16.56
CA PHE A 197 19.29 -3.13 15.70
C PHE A 197 19.26 -1.83 16.52
N ILE A 198 18.40 -1.73 17.53
CA ILE A 198 18.30 -0.56 18.43
C ILE A 198 19.65 -0.29 19.10
N SER A 199 20.35 -1.33 19.56
CA SER A 199 21.67 -1.19 20.17
C SER A 199 22.71 -0.63 19.20
N SER A 200 22.62 -0.95 17.91
CA SER A 200 23.56 -0.46 16.88
C SER A 200 23.34 1.00 16.45
N LEU A 201 22.17 1.57 16.72
CA LEU A 201 21.86 2.97 16.38
C LEU A 201 22.48 3.97 17.35
N ASP A 202 22.34 5.28 17.10
CA ASP A 202 22.76 6.30 18.07
C ASP A 202 21.80 6.43 19.27
N LYS A 203 22.18 7.22 20.28
CA LYS A 203 21.32 7.52 21.44
C LYS A 203 19.97 8.13 21.01
N LYS A 204 19.98 8.94 19.94
CA LYS A 204 18.79 9.54 19.33
C LYS A 204 18.51 8.84 18.02
N ILE A 205 17.34 8.21 17.91
CA ILE A 205 16.91 7.52 16.70
C ILE A 205 15.95 8.46 15.97
N TYR A 206 16.42 9.10 14.92
CA TYR A 206 15.59 10.03 14.15
C TYR A 206 14.51 9.28 13.38
N ILE A 207 13.27 9.78 13.53
CA ILE A 207 12.09 9.13 12.95
C ILE A 207 12.14 9.24 11.42
N ILE A 208 12.53 10.39 10.89
CA ILE A 208 12.59 10.61 9.44
C ILE A 208 13.55 9.61 8.78
N ASP A 209 14.78 9.51 9.26
CA ASP A 209 15.80 8.59 8.73
C ASP A 209 15.32 7.14 8.76
N THR A 210 14.70 6.73 9.87
CA THR A 210 14.17 5.38 10.05
C THR A 210 13.09 5.05 9.01
N ILE A 211 12.18 6.00 8.76
CA ILE A 211 11.01 5.80 7.90
C ILE A 211 11.41 5.91 6.42
N GLU A 212 12.27 6.87 6.07
CA GLU A 212 12.75 7.09 4.71
C GLU A 212 13.70 6.00 4.22
N SER A 213 14.47 5.36 5.12
CA SER A 213 15.28 4.19 4.75
C SER A 213 14.44 2.90 4.65
N HIS A 214 13.39 2.74 5.46
CA HIS A 214 12.55 1.55 5.42
C HIS A 214 11.53 1.54 4.27
N PHE A 215 10.82 2.65 4.05
CA PHE A 215 9.65 2.69 3.17
C PHE A 215 9.94 2.33 1.70
N PRO A 216 11.00 2.87 1.05
CA PRO A 216 11.32 2.55 -0.34
C PRO A 216 11.54 1.05 -0.54
N LEU A 217 12.31 0.44 0.36
CA LEU A 217 12.61 -1.00 0.36
C LEU A 217 11.34 -1.83 0.53
N PHE A 218 10.48 -1.44 1.47
CA PHE A 218 9.22 -2.14 1.71
C PHE A 218 8.28 -2.02 0.53
N LYS A 219 8.13 -0.82 -0.03
CA LYS A 219 7.32 -0.58 -1.23
C LYS A 219 7.83 -1.40 -2.40
N GLU A 220 9.14 -1.46 -2.62
CA GLU A 220 9.75 -2.23 -3.69
C GLU A 220 9.45 -3.72 -3.55
N PHE A 221 9.59 -4.27 -2.34
CA PHE A 221 9.21 -5.66 -2.05
C PHE A 221 7.71 -5.92 -2.33
N GLN A 222 6.82 -4.99 -1.96
CA GLN A 222 5.38 -5.12 -2.23
C GLN A 222 5.07 -5.05 -3.73
N ASP A 223 5.75 -4.18 -4.48
CA ASP A 223 5.61 -4.08 -5.93
C ASP A 223 6.13 -5.35 -6.62
N TRP A 224 7.29 -5.88 -6.21
CA TRP A 224 7.81 -7.16 -6.69
C TRP A 224 6.84 -8.31 -6.41
N THR A 225 6.29 -8.37 -5.20
CA THR A 225 5.32 -9.38 -4.79
C THR A 225 4.07 -9.35 -5.66
N TYR A 226 3.56 -8.15 -5.96
CA TYR A 226 2.42 -7.98 -6.85
C TYR A 226 2.71 -8.46 -8.28
N LEU A 227 3.90 -8.16 -8.81
CA LEU A 227 4.31 -8.63 -10.13
C LEU A 227 4.48 -10.17 -10.17
N ALA A 228 5.01 -10.76 -9.10
CA ALA A 228 5.19 -12.21 -9.01
C ALA A 228 3.87 -12.98 -9.14
N LEU A 229 2.74 -12.41 -8.69
CA LEU A 229 1.41 -13.03 -8.83
C LEU A 229 1.03 -13.29 -10.28
N LEU A 230 1.33 -12.33 -11.16
CA LEU A 230 1.00 -12.43 -12.58
C LEU A 230 1.83 -13.48 -13.31
N LYS A 231 2.91 -13.94 -12.68
CA LYS A 231 3.81 -14.97 -13.18
C LYS A 231 3.49 -16.38 -12.73
N VAL A 232 2.68 -16.54 -11.69
CA VAL A 232 2.33 -17.87 -11.15
C VAL A 232 1.77 -18.74 -12.27
N ASP A 233 0.80 -18.21 -13.00
CA ASP A 233 0.23 -18.84 -14.18
C ASP A 233 0.09 -17.81 -15.31
N PRO A 234 1.08 -17.74 -16.24
CA PRO A 234 1.04 -16.81 -17.35
C PRO A 234 -0.14 -17.04 -18.30
N LYS A 235 -0.61 -18.29 -18.44
CA LYS A 235 -1.76 -18.62 -19.30
C LYS A 235 -3.04 -18.07 -18.69
N PHE A 236 -3.24 -18.31 -17.39
CA PHE A 236 -4.36 -17.72 -16.64
C PHE A 236 -4.31 -16.20 -16.70
N THR A 237 -3.15 -15.58 -16.46
CA THR A 237 -2.98 -14.11 -16.50
C THR A 237 -3.38 -13.53 -17.86
N LEU A 238 -2.96 -14.16 -18.96
CA LEU A 238 -3.33 -13.72 -20.31
C LEU A 238 -4.83 -13.89 -20.56
N HIS A 239 -5.40 -15.02 -20.15
CA HIS A 239 -6.83 -15.27 -20.31
C HIS A 239 -7.69 -14.33 -19.47
N PHE A 240 -7.28 -14.05 -18.23
CA PHE A 240 -7.85 -13.02 -17.36
C PHE A 240 -7.87 -11.66 -18.05
N ARG A 241 -6.73 -11.21 -18.57
CA ARG A 241 -6.61 -9.92 -19.28
C ARG A 241 -7.57 -9.87 -20.47
N ASN A 242 -7.61 -10.92 -21.29
CA ASN A 242 -8.48 -10.97 -22.46
C ASN A 242 -9.97 -10.98 -22.06
N LYS A 243 -10.35 -11.75 -21.04
CA LYS A 243 -11.74 -11.76 -20.56
C LYS A 243 -12.19 -10.39 -20.07
N LEU A 244 -11.32 -9.60 -19.42
CA LEU A 244 -11.65 -8.23 -19.04
C LEU A 244 -11.86 -7.33 -20.26
N LEU A 245 -11.02 -7.48 -21.29
CA LEU A 245 -11.17 -6.72 -22.54
C LEU A 245 -12.47 -7.10 -23.26
N ASP A 246 -12.77 -8.39 -23.42
CA ASP A 246 -14.00 -8.87 -24.05
C ASP A 246 -15.25 -8.31 -23.35
N MET A 247 -15.25 -8.33 -22.00
CA MET A 247 -16.35 -7.77 -21.22
C MET A 247 -16.49 -6.26 -21.39
N LEU A 248 -15.37 -5.54 -21.51
CA LEU A 248 -15.37 -4.09 -21.75
C LEU A 248 -15.89 -3.75 -23.14
N GLU A 249 -15.41 -4.44 -24.17
CA GLU A 249 -15.85 -4.25 -25.56
C GLU A 249 -17.34 -4.58 -25.72
N PHE A 250 -17.82 -5.65 -25.08
CA PHE A 250 -19.25 -5.96 -25.07
C PHE A 250 -20.05 -4.87 -24.36
N ALA A 251 -19.57 -4.38 -23.22
CA ALA A 251 -20.22 -3.28 -22.51
C ALA A 251 -20.26 -1.99 -23.34
N GLU A 252 -19.23 -1.70 -24.14
CA GLU A 252 -19.20 -0.54 -25.05
C GLU A 252 -20.20 -0.70 -26.19
N LYS A 253 -20.28 -1.89 -26.79
CA LYS A 253 -21.27 -2.22 -27.84
C LYS A 253 -22.71 -1.97 -27.38
N VAL A 254 -23.03 -2.25 -26.11
CA VAL A 254 -24.36 -2.03 -25.54
C VAL A 254 -24.53 -0.69 -24.81
N ASN A 255 -23.54 0.21 -24.88
CA ASN A 255 -23.51 1.51 -24.20
C ASN A 255 -23.62 1.44 -22.65
N MET A 256 -23.08 0.39 -22.02
CA MET A 256 -23.10 0.19 -20.57
C MET A 256 -21.72 0.29 -19.90
N ALA A 257 -20.63 0.44 -20.66
CA ALA A 257 -19.25 0.38 -20.13
C ALA A 257 -18.97 1.30 -18.92
N ARG A 258 -19.59 2.47 -18.84
CA ARG A 258 -19.38 3.43 -17.74
C ARG A 258 -20.15 3.10 -16.46
N THR A 259 -21.22 2.32 -16.55
CA THR A 259 -22.16 2.10 -15.43
C THR A 259 -22.06 0.69 -14.85
N SER A 260 -21.67 -0.30 -15.65
CA SER A 260 -21.74 -1.72 -15.26
C SER A 260 -20.41 -2.33 -14.83
N LEU A 261 -19.27 -1.76 -15.26
CA LEU A 261 -17.94 -2.31 -15.01
C LEU A 261 -17.09 -1.40 -14.11
N PRO A 262 -16.33 -1.97 -13.15
CA PRO A 262 -15.47 -1.20 -12.25
C PRO A 262 -14.08 -0.90 -12.85
N PHE A 263 -13.86 -1.20 -14.14
CA PHE A 263 -12.60 -1.02 -14.86
C PHE A 263 -12.86 -0.48 -16.27
N ASN A 264 -11.81 0.02 -16.92
CA ASN A 264 -11.86 0.64 -18.24
C ASN A 264 -10.58 0.36 -19.04
N HIS A 265 -10.48 0.91 -20.25
CA HIS A 265 -9.31 0.77 -21.12
C HIS A 265 -7.98 1.20 -20.47
N ALA A 266 -8.00 2.17 -19.55
CA ALA A 266 -6.79 2.56 -18.82
C ALA A 266 -6.30 1.45 -17.88
N TYR A 267 -7.23 0.72 -17.25
CA TYR A 267 -6.89 -0.46 -16.47
C TYR A 267 -6.34 -1.59 -17.33
N ILE A 268 -6.89 -1.84 -18.53
CA ILE A 268 -6.35 -2.84 -19.46
C ILE A 268 -4.92 -2.49 -19.88
N ARG A 269 -4.65 -1.24 -20.25
CA ARG A 269 -3.29 -0.76 -20.56
C ARG A 269 -2.34 -0.91 -19.37
N TYR A 270 -2.83 -0.63 -18.16
CA TYR A 270 -2.08 -0.85 -16.93
C TYR A 270 -1.73 -2.33 -16.74
N LEU A 271 -2.68 -3.25 -16.96
CA LEU A 271 -2.44 -4.69 -16.93
C LEU A 271 -1.36 -5.11 -17.94
N ASP A 272 -1.44 -4.63 -19.18
CA ASP A 272 -0.45 -4.94 -20.22
C ASP A 272 0.97 -4.53 -19.80
N LEU A 273 1.10 -3.35 -19.20
CA LEU A 273 2.37 -2.84 -18.67
C LEU A 273 2.93 -3.75 -17.57
N ILE A 274 2.12 -4.07 -16.55
CA ILE A 274 2.59 -4.86 -15.40
C ILE A 274 2.83 -6.33 -15.74
N ILE A 275 2.11 -6.90 -16.72
CA ILE A 275 2.36 -8.25 -17.22
C ILE A 275 3.71 -8.29 -17.94
N LYS A 276 4.00 -7.29 -18.77
CA LYS A 276 5.33 -7.14 -19.40
C LYS A 276 6.43 -6.94 -18.35
N GLU A 277 6.16 -6.14 -17.32
CA GLU A 277 7.12 -5.87 -16.25
C GLU A 277 7.41 -7.11 -15.39
N SER A 278 6.40 -7.92 -15.08
CA SER A 278 6.56 -9.16 -14.31
C SER A 278 7.45 -10.16 -15.04
N ALA A 279 7.33 -10.25 -16.37
CA ALA A 279 8.23 -11.03 -17.23
C ALA A 279 9.70 -10.69 -17.00
N ASN A 280 10.02 -9.39 -16.82
CA ASN A 280 11.39 -8.91 -16.67
C ASN A 280 11.89 -8.97 -15.21
N ARG A 281 11.09 -8.51 -14.25
CA ARG A 281 11.53 -8.26 -12.87
C ARG A 281 11.44 -9.48 -11.96
N CYS A 282 10.58 -10.45 -12.28
CA CYS A 282 10.32 -11.61 -11.42
C CYS A 282 10.95 -12.90 -11.95
N ASN A 283 12.05 -12.81 -12.73
CA ASN A 283 12.84 -14.00 -13.14
C ASN A 283 13.80 -14.50 -12.04
N LYS A 284 13.98 -13.71 -10.98
CA LYS A 284 14.93 -14.00 -9.89
C LYS A 284 14.29 -13.64 -8.55
N GLN A 285 14.85 -14.22 -7.49
CA GLN A 285 14.57 -13.82 -6.11
C GLN A 285 14.69 -12.30 -5.95
N PHE A 286 13.85 -11.71 -5.09
CA PHE A 286 14.01 -10.31 -4.71
C PHE A 286 15.39 -10.12 -4.07
N ARG A 287 16.17 -9.20 -4.64
CA ARG A 287 17.46 -8.78 -4.09
C ARG A 287 17.41 -7.28 -3.94
N TYR A 288 17.93 -6.79 -2.82
CA TYR A 288 18.20 -5.36 -2.68
C TYR A 288 19.15 -4.92 -3.78
N ALA A 289 18.88 -3.77 -4.39
CA ALA A 289 19.94 -3.03 -5.06
C ALA A 289 20.92 -2.60 -3.96
N SER A 290 22.08 -3.27 -3.93
CA SER A 290 23.23 -2.86 -3.11
C SER A 290 23.82 -1.57 -3.62
#